data_AF-A0A7D9K3K1-F1
#
_entry.id   AF-A0A7D9K3K1-F1
#
_cell.length_a   1.000
_cell.length_b   1.000
_cell.length_c   1.000
_cell.angle_alpha   90.00
_cell.angle_beta   90.00
_cell.angle_gamma   90.00
#
_symmetry.space_group_name_H-M   'P 1'
#
loop_
_entity.id
_entity.type
_entity.pdbx_description
1 polymer ?
#
loop_
_entity_poly.entity_id
_entity_poly.type
_entity_poly.pdbx_seq_one_letter_code
_entity_poly.pdbx_strand_id
1 'polypeptide(L)'
;MILTFLLSAIVHEYILIVTFNFFFPALFVMFFGIGVSFVFLKPRKGGHVSPVWNVFMWVTIIIGSGLLMVLYCLEWYAVQDNPKTNDSLMEILTPRLWALVSK
;
A
#
# COMPACT_ATOMS: atom_id res chain seq x y z
N MET A 1 2.95 -2.64 -20.00
CA MET A 1 2.20 -2.04 -18.88
C MET A 1 2.44 -2.80 -17.59
N ILE A 2 2.08 -4.08 -17.45
CA ILE A 2 2.21 -4.81 -16.17
C ILE A 2 3.65 -4.79 -15.60
N LEU A 3 4.67 -5.03 -16.43
CA LEU A 3 6.07 -5.03 -15.98
C LEU A 3 6.51 -3.66 -15.42
N THR A 4 6.09 -2.56 -16.04
CA THR A 4 6.44 -1.21 -15.56
C THR A 4 5.69 -0.86 -14.27
N PHE A 5 4.46 -1.33 -14.10
CA PHE A 5 3.72 -1.21 -12.84
C PHE A 5 4.36 -2.03 -11.72
N LEU A 6 4.84 -3.25 -12.01
CA LEU A 6 5.56 -4.09 -11.05
C LEU A 6 6.85 -3.42 -10.58
N LEU A 7 7.70 -2.97 -11.52
CA LEU A 7 8.94 -2.27 -11.19
C LEU A 7 8.67 -1.00 -10.37
N SER A 8 7.63 -0.25 -10.72
CA SER A 8 7.22 0.93 -9.96
C SER A 8 6.80 0.58 -8.54
N ALA A 9 5.99 -0.47 -8.34
CA ALA A 9 5.54 -0.91 -7.03
C ALA A 9 6.73 -1.32 -6.13
N ILE A 10 7.72 -2.02 -6.70
CA ILE A 10 8.94 -2.42 -5.98
C ILE A 10 9.73 -1.20 -5.52
N VAL A 11 9.90 -0.19 -6.38
CA VAL A 11 10.64 1.03 -6.03
C VAL A 11 9.93 1.83 -4.93
N HIS A 12 8.60 1.95 -4.99
CA HIS A 12 7.84 2.65 -3.93
C HIS A 12 7.96 1.91 -2.60
N GLU A 13 7.83 0.59 -2.60
CA GLU A 13 8.01 -0.23 -1.40
C GLU A 13 9.44 -0.09 -0.85
N TYR A 14 10.46 -0.10 -1.72
CA TYR A 14 11.86 0.08 -1.32
C TYR A 14 12.10 1.41 -0.60
N ILE A 15 11.55 2.52 -1.10
CA ILE A 15 11.68 3.83 -0.46
C ILE A 15 11.05 3.81 0.93
N LEU A 16 9.89 3.16 1.09
CA LEU A 16 9.23 3.07 2.39
C LEU A 16 10.01 2.21 3.39
N ILE A 17 10.58 1.08 2.95
CA ILE A 17 11.43 0.24 3.80
C ILE A 17 12.64 1.03 4.30
N VAL A 18 13.29 1.79 3.42
CA VAL A 18 14.47 2.61 3.79
C VAL A 18 14.08 3.75 4.73
N THR A 19 12.91 4.37 4.53
CA THR A 19 12.45 5.50 5.34
C THR A 19 12.01 5.07 6.74
N PHE A 20 11.25 3.98 6.84
CA PHE A 20 10.63 3.54 8.09
C PHE A 20 11.41 2.44 8.82
N ASN A 21 12.41 1.82 8.20
CA ASN A 21 13.21 0.71 8.75
C ASN A 21 12.38 -0.54 9.15
N PHE A 22 11.23 -0.76 8.51
CA PHE A 22 10.43 -1.98 8.62
C PHE A 22 9.82 -2.37 7.28
N PHE A 23 9.48 -3.65 7.11
CA PHE A 23 8.87 -4.16 5.89
C PHE A 23 7.35 -4.28 6.06
N PHE A 24 6.57 -3.50 5.32
CA PHE A 24 5.12 -3.56 5.36
C PHE A 24 4.52 -3.39 3.95
N PRO A 25 4.30 -4.50 3.22
CA PRO A 25 3.98 -4.49 1.77
C PRO A 25 2.55 -4.07 1.43
N ALA A 26 1.93 -3.22 2.24
CA ALA A 26 0.57 -2.75 1.99
C ALA A 26 0.50 -1.85 0.75
N LEU A 27 1.50 -0.99 0.52
CA LEU A 27 1.58 -0.18 -0.70
C LEU A 27 1.72 -1.08 -1.93
N PHE A 28 2.62 -2.06 -1.88
CA PHE A 28 2.77 -3.02 -2.97
C PHE A 28 1.43 -3.70 -3.34
N VAL A 29 0.70 -4.24 -2.35
CA VAL A 29 -0.58 -4.93 -2.60
C VAL A 29 -1.66 -3.99 -3.12
N MET A 30 -1.81 -2.80 -2.53
CA MET A 30 -2.84 -1.85 -2.97
C MET A 30 -2.53 -1.26 -4.35
N PHE A 31 -1.28 -0.87 -4.59
CA PHE A 31 -0.88 -0.23 -5.84
C PHE A 31 -0.78 -1.24 -6.99
N PHE A 32 -0.14 -2.38 -6.79
CA PHE A 32 -0.01 -3.40 -7.83
C PHE A 32 -1.29 -4.23 -7.99
N GLY A 33 -1.93 -4.67 -6.90
CA GLY A 33 -3.14 -5.49 -6.98
C GLY A 33 -4.36 -4.70 -7.48
N ILE A 34 -4.78 -3.70 -6.71
CA ILE A 34 -5.98 -2.91 -7.04
C ILE A 34 -5.71 -1.98 -8.24
N GLY A 35 -4.55 -1.32 -8.26
CA GLY A 35 -4.18 -0.40 -9.35
C GLY A 35 -4.08 -1.07 -10.73
N VAL A 36 -3.53 -2.28 -10.83
CA VAL A 36 -3.48 -3.03 -12.11
C VAL A 36 -4.87 -3.53 -12.51
N SER A 37 -5.72 -3.87 -11.55
CA SER A 37 -7.13 -4.25 -11.83
C SER A 37 -7.88 -3.14 -12.57
N PHE A 38 -7.64 -1.87 -12.23
CA PHE A 38 -8.24 -0.73 -12.95
C PHE A 38 -7.78 -0.57 -14.40
N VAL A 39 -6.61 -1.10 -14.76
CA VAL A 39 -6.13 -1.10 -16.16
C VAL A 39 -7.00 -1.99 -17.03
N PHE A 40 -7.51 -3.11 -16.49
CA PHE A 40 -8.41 -4.03 -17.19
C PHE A 40 -9.88 -3.58 -17.16
N LEU A 41 -10.31 -2.89 -16.11
CA LEU A 41 -11.68 -2.40 -15.95
C LEU A 41 -11.99 -1.13 -16.75
N LYS A 42 -10.98 -0.47 -17.35
CA LYS A 42 -11.17 0.80 -18.06
C LYS A 42 -12.12 0.60 -19.26
N PRO A 43 -13.22 1.39 -19.37
CA PRO A 43 -14.14 1.30 -20.51
C PRO A 43 -13.41 1.54 -21.83
N ARG A 44 -13.78 0.76 -22.86
CA ARG A 44 -13.16 0.81 -24.20
C ARG A 44 -13.27 2.22 -24.78
N LYS A 45 -12.15 2.79 -25.23
CA LYS A 45 -12.05 4.09 -25.93
C LYS A 45 -13.07 4.11 -27.08
N GLY A 46 -14.18 4.82 -26.92
CA GLY A 46 -15.21 4.95 -27.98
C GLY A 46 -16.61 5.31 -27.48
N GLY A 47 -16.99 4.90 -26.27
CA GLY A 47 -18.22 5.38 -25.62
C GLY A 47 -17.92 6.54 -24.69
N HIS A 48 -18.85 7.49 -24.53
CA HIS A 48 -18.74 8.58 -23.55
C HIS A 48 -18.24 8.02 -22.21
N VAL A 49 -17.05 8.44 -21.78
CA VAL A 49 -16.54 8.06 -20.46
C VAL A 49 -17.50 8.68 -19.46
N SER A 50 -18.33 7.84 -18.83
CA SER A 50 -19.34 8.33 -17.90
C SER A 50 -18.66 9.13 -16.80
N PRO A 51 -19.15 10.34 -16.45
CA PRO A 51 -18.66 11.12 -15.31
C PRO A 51 -18.59 10.29 -14.01
N VAL A 52 -19.45 9.27 -13.90
CA VAL A 52 -19.48 8.29 -12.80
C VAL A 52 -18.15 7.53 -12.68
N TRP A 53 -17.50 7.16 -13.78
CA TRP A 53 -16.21 6.47 -13.74
C TRP A 53 -15.11 7.37 -13.16
N ASN A 54 -15.14 8.67 -13.47
CA ASN A 54 -14.20 9.61 -12.89
C ASN A 54 -14.40 9.76 -11.38
N VAL A 55 -15.65 9.95 -10.93
CA VAL A 55 -15.97 10.02 -9.49
C VAL A 55 -15.54 8.74 -8.76
N PHE A 56 -15.80 7.57 -9.34
CA PHE A 56 -15.37 6.30 -8.79
C PHE A 56 -13.84 6.23 -8.65
N MET A 57 -13.08 6.64 -9.67
CA MET A 57 -11.61 6.68 -9.59
C MET A 57 -11.10 7.63 -8.51
N TRP A 58 -11.74 8.78 -8.30
CA TRP A 58 -11.37 9.71 -7.23
C TRP A 58 -11.62 9.12 -5.84
N VAL A 59 -12.78 8.49 -5.64
CA VAL A 59 -13.13 7.86 -4.36
C VAL A 59 -12.15 6.73 -4.03
N THR A 60 -11.78 5.88 -4.99
CA THR A 60 -10.83 4.78 -4.75
C THR A 60 -9.43 5.28 -4.44
N ILE A 61 -8.98 6.37 -5.08
CA ILE A 61 -7.69 7.00 -4.76
C ILE A 61 -7.70 7.57 -3.34
N ILE A 62 -8.74 8.32 -2.95
CA ILE A 62 -8.85 8.92 -1.61
C ILE A 62 -8.87 7.83 -0.53
N ILE A 63 -9.68 6.78 -0.73
CA ILE A 63 -9.75 5.67 0.21
C ILE A 63 -8.41 4.93 0.28
N GLY A 64 -7.80 4.62 -0.86
CA GLY A 64 -6.50 3.94 -0.90
C GLY A 64 -5.40 4.74 -0.20
N SER A 65 -5.29 6.05 -0.46
CA SER A 65 -4.33 6.93 0.21
C SER A 65 -4.59 7.06 1.71
N GLY A 66 -5.85 7.20 2.12
CA GLY A 66 -6.21 7.25 3.54
C GLY A 66 -5.89 5.95 4.27
N LEU A 67 -6.19 4.81 3.66
CA LEU A 67 -5.96 3.49 4.24
C LEU A 67 -4.47 3.18 4.34
N LEU A 68 -3.67 3.56 3.33
CA LEU A 68 -2.20 3.53 3.40
C LEU A 68 -1.69 4.37 4.57
N MET A 69 -2.11 5.64 4.67
CA MET A 69 -1.68 6.54 5.73
C MET A 69 -1.95 5.94 7.11
N VAL A 70 -3.18 5.46 7.36
CA VAL A 70 -3.55 4.87 8.65
C VAL A 70 -2.72 3.63 8.97
N LEU A 71 -2.56 2.70 8.02
CA LEU A 71 -1.80 1.48 8.27
C LEU A 71 -0.31 1.76 8.56
N TYR A 72 0.33 2.65 7.79
CA TYR A 72 1.73 3.01 8.05
C TYR A 72 1.90 3.77 9.36
N CYS A 73 0.97 4.66 9.71
CA CYS A 73 0.99 5.33 11.02
C CYS A 73 0.84 4.32 12.16
N LEU A 74 -0.11 3.39 12.07
CA LEU A 74 -0.31 2.36 13.10
C LEU A 74 0.92 1.49 13.28
N GLU A 75 1.53 1.02 12.19
CA GLU A 75 2.76 0.21 12.26
C GLU A 75 3.91 1.02 12.86
N TRP A 76 4.06 2.29 12.47
CA TRP A 76 5.07 3.18 13.03
C TRP A 76 4.90 3.38 14.54
N TYR A 77 3.67 3.59 15.02
CA TYR A 77 3.40 3.67 16.46
C TYR A 77 3.64 2.33 17.18
N ALA A 78 3.33 1.18 16.54
CA ALA A 78 3.58 -0.14 17.11
C ALA A 78 5.09 -0.40 17.31
N VAL A 79 5.90 0.05 16.36
CA VAL A 79 7.37 -0.05 16.43
C VAL A 79 7.94 0.83 17.55
N GLN A 80 7.33 1.97 17.84
CA GLN A 80 7.75 2.81 18.97
C GLN A 80 7.37 2.21 20.33
N ASP A 81 6.16 1.66 20.47
CA ASP A 81 5.69 1.03 21.71
C ASP A 81 6.46 -0.26 22.04
N ASN A 82 6.86 -1.00 20.99
CA ASN A 82 7.62 -2.24 21.13
C ASN A 82 8.86 -2.20 20.22
N PRO A 83 9.98 -1.61 20.68
CA PRO A 83 11.19 -1.49 19.87
C PRO A 83 11.76 -2.85 19.49
N LYS A 84 12.48 -2.90 18.36
CA LYS A 84 13.13 -4.14 17.90
C LYS A 84 14.27 -4.50 18.84
N THR A 85 14.27 -5.73 19.34
CA THR A 85 15.27 -6.19 20.31
C THR A 85 16.39 -6.97 19.60
N ASN A 86 16.14 -7.53 18.41
CA ASN A 86 17.16 -8.21 17.61
C ASN A 86 17.07 -7.84 16.12
N ASP A 87 18.21 -7.87 15.43
CA ASP A 87 18.33 -7.64 13.97
C ASP A 87 17.94 -8.87 13.12
N SER A 88 17.07 -9.74 13.63
CA SER A 88 16.63 -10.92 12.90
C SER A 88 15.74 -10.51 11.73
N LEU A 89 15.96 -11.07 10.53
CA LEU A 89 15.12 -10.83 9.35
C LEU A 89 13.64 -11.15 9.63
N MET A 90 13.37 -12.10 10.53
CA MET A 90 12.01 -12.43 10.94
C MET A 90 11.35 -11.30 11.77
N GLU A 91 12.12 -10.53 12.55
CA GLU A 91 11.61 -9.36 13.28
C GLU A 91 11.38 -8.14 12.37
N ILE A 92 12.01 -8.12 11.19
CA ILE A 92 11.80 -7.08 10.16
C ILE A 92 10.54 -7.37 9.33
N LEU A 93 10.26 -8.65 9.07
CA LEU A 93 9.14 -9.11 8.25
C LEU A 93 7.83 -9.28 9.02
N THR A 94 7.87 -9.35 10.36
CA THR A 94 6.68 -9.51 11.20
C THR A 94 6.05 -8.15 11.48
N PRO A 95 4.85 -7.85 10.95
CA PRO A 95 4.16 -6.60 11.26
C PRO A 95 3.73 -6.59 12.73
N ARG A 96 3.99 -5.48 13.43
CA ARG A 96 3.65 -5.31 14.86
C ARG A 96 2.24 -4.76 15.06
N LEU A 97 1.56 -4.36 13.99
CA LEU A 97 0.14 -3.98 13.97
C LEU A 97 -0.74 -4.94 14.78
N TRP A 98 -0.51 -6.25 14.68
CA TRP A 98 -1.31 -7.27 15.37
C TRP A 98 -1.20 -7.19 16.90
N ALA A 99 -0.05 -6.75 17.42
CA ALA A 99 0.17 -6.59 18.86
C ALA A 99 -0.57 -5.38 19.44
N LEU A 100 -0.81 -4.33 18.64
CA LEU A 100 -1.64 -3.20 19.03
C LEU A 100 -3.13 -3.54 19.02
N VAL A 101 -3.58 -4.35 18.05
CA VAL A 101 -5.00 -4.78 17.95
C VAL A 101 -5.39 -5.74 19.08
N SER A 102 -4.43 -6.47 19.66
CA SER A 102 -4.68 -7.44 20.73
C SER A 102 -4.58 -6.89 22.16
N LYS A 103 -4.22 -5.60 22.33
CA LYS A 103 -4.25 -4.91 23.63
C LYS A 103 -5.62 -4.32 23.90
#